data_AF-A0A7C2FM49-F1
#
_entry.id   AF-A0A7C2FM49-F1
#
_cell.length_a   1.000
_cell.length_b   1.000
_cell.length_c   1.000
_cell.angle_alpha   90.00
_cell.angle_beta   90.00
_cell.angle_gamma   90.00
#
_symmetry.space_group_name_H-M   'P 1'
#
loop_
_entity.id
_entity.type
_entity.pdbx_description
1 polymer ?
#
loop_
_entity_poly.entity_id
_entity_poly.type
_entity_poly.pdbx_seq_one_letter_code
_entity_poly.pdbx_strand_id
1 'polypeptide(L)'
;MSFWADKRVVVTGGAGVLGSYVVEKLYRRGCEEAFDAPDAQEDEIGVWGSGQATQEFFYVEDAAEAIVLAAERYNEADPVNIGAGFEISIRDLTQLIVEYVGFHGAVLWDAAKPDGQPRRGLDTSRVEREFGIKANTGIREGQRRTADWYRGQRQRGTV
;
A
#
# COMPACT_ATOMS: atom_id res chain seq x y z
N MET A 1 -39.65 8.43 20.05
CA MET A 1 -38.36 9.01 19.63
C MET A 1 -37.36 7.88 19.49
N SER A 2 -36.52 7.89 18.46
CA SER A 2 -35.44 6.88 18.32
C SER A 2 -34.43 7.11 19.46
N PHE A 3 -33.77 6.04 19.91
CA PHE A 3 -32.68 6.15 20.90
C PHE A 3 -31.53 7.07 20.42
N TRP A 4 -31.40 7.25 19.10
CA TRP A 4 -30.30 7.96 18.47
C TRP A 4 -30.58 9.43 18.13
N ALA A 5 -31.82 9.90 18.29
CA ALA A 5 -32.23 11.24 17.86
C ALA A 5 -31.34 12.36 18.43
N ASP A 6 -30.92 12.21 19.69
CA ASP A 6 -30.16 13.25 20.40
C ASP A 6 -28.66 12.90 20.54
N LYS A 7 -28.19 11.89 19.80
CA LYS A 7 -26.82 11.36 19.92
C LYS A 7 -25.95 11.80 18.76
N ARG A 8 -24.74 12.26 19.11
CA ARG A 8 -23.64 12.51 18.17
C ARG A 8 -22.71 11.31 18.18
N VAL A 9 -22.47 10.73 17.01
CA VAL A 9 -21.66 9.52 16.86
C VAL A 9 -20.56 9.77 15.83
N VAL A 10 -19.31 9.65 16.27
CA VAL A 10 -18.13 9.69 15.40
C VAL A 10 -17.74 8.26 15.06
N VAL A 11 -17.63 7.96 13.77
CA VAL A 11 -17.08 6.68 13.29
C VAL A 11 -15.69 6.96 12.71
N THR A 12 -14.63 6.57 13.41
CA THR A 12 -13.26 6.74 12.92
C THR A 12 -12.99 5.78 11.77
N GLY A 13 -12.65 6.31 10.60
CA GLY A 13 -12.62 5.55 9.34
C GLY A 13 -14.01 5.31 8.75
N GLY A 14 -14.95 6.24 8.96
CA GLY A 14 -16.31 6.22 8.43
C GLY A 14 -16.37 6.19 6.90
N ALA A 15 -15.32 6.60 6.20
CA ALA A 15 -15.17 6.40 4.75
C ALA A 15 -14.60 5.01 4.33
N GLY A 16 -14.15 4.17 5.26
CA GLY A 16 -13.65 2.82 4.96
C GLY A 16 -14.77 1.77 4.80
N VAL A 17 -14.42 0.54 4.38
CA VAL A 17 -15.39 -0.54 4.13
C VAL A 17 -16.43 -0.71 5.24
N LEU A 18 -16.01 -0.93 6.49
CA LEU A 18 -16.97 -1.16 7.57
C LEU A 18 -17.61 0.15 8.06
N GLY A 19 -16.82 1.23 8.11
CA GLY A 19 -17.24 2.51 8.64
C GLY A 19 -18.42 3.11 7.87
N SER A 20 -18.40 3.00 6.54
CA SER A 20 -19.46 3.56 5.68
C SER A 20 -20.80 2.89 5.91
N TYR A 21 -20.81 1.57 6.08
CA TYR A 21 -22.00 0.79 6.42
C TYR A 21 -22.49 1.10 7.84
N VAL A 22 -21.58 1.33 8.80
CA VAL A 22 -21.95 1.70 10.17
C VAL A 22 -22.60 3.09 10.19
N VAL A 23 -22.03 4.08 9.50
CA VAL A 23 -22.58 5.43 9.36
C VAL A 23 -23.98 5.38 8.72
N GLU A 24 -24.14 4.66 7.62
CA GLU A 24 -25.44 4.49 6.96
C GLU A 24 -26.49 3.85 7.90
N LYS A 25 -26.09 2.82 8.64
CA LYS A 25 -26.96 2.10 9.59
C LYS A 25 -27.34 2.94 10.81
N LEU A 26 -26.54 3.92 11.19
CA LEU A 26 -26.85 4.90 12.24
C LEU A 26 -27.91 5.89 11.74
N TYR A 27 -27.73 6.46 10.54
CA TYR A 27 -28.72 7.34 9.93
C TYR A 27 -30.08 6.65 9.78
N ARG A 28 -30.10 5.42 9.26
CA ARG A 28 -31.36 4.63 9.13
C ARG A 28 -32.05 4.35 10.47
N ARG A 29 -31.33 4.41 11.60
CA ARG A 29 -31.88 4.23 12.95
C ARG A 29 -32.25 5.56 13.62
N GLY A 30 -32.21 6.65 12.88
CA GLY A 30 -32.58 7.99 13.34
C GLY A 30 -31.49 8.67 14.16
N CYS A 31 -30.21 8.39 13.87
CA CYS A 31 -29.09 9.23 14.30
C CYS A 31 -28.98 10.40 13.33
N GLU A 32 -29.15 11.63 13.80
CA GLU A 32 -29.09 12.82 12.94
C GLU A 32 -27.64 13.31 12.74
N GLU A 33 -26.75 13.01 13.70
CA GLU A 33 -25.35 13.43 13.67
C GLU A 33 -24.37 12.23 13.70
N ALA A 34 -24.39 11.42 12.63
CA ALA A 34 -23.42 10.34 12.40
C ALA A 34 -22.44 10.72 11.29
N PHE A 35 -21.32 11.34 11.64
CA PHE A 35 -20.35 11.81 10.65
C PHE A 35 -19.09 10.95 10.66
N ASP A 36 -18.51 10.82 9.47
CA ASP A 36 -17.13 10.41 9.34
C ASP A 36 -16.28 11.42 10.11
N ALA A 37 -15.36 10.94 10.94
CA ALA A 37 -14.27 11.84 11.33
C ALA A 37 -13.64 12.26 9.99
N PRO A 38 -13.51 13.56 9.66
CA PRO A 38 -12.71 13.94 8.51
C PRO A 38 -11.40 13.17 8.65
N ASP A 39 -10.93 12.51 7.58
CA ASP A 39 -9.59 11.93 7.53
C ASP A 39 -8.72 12.98 8.20
N ALA A 40 -8.29 12.72 9.44
CA ALA A 40 -7.54 13.72 10.16
C ALA A 40 -6.37 13.94 9.22
N GLN A 41 -6.23 15.18 8.73
CA GLN A 41 -5.03 15.53 8.03
C GLN A 41 -3.99 15.51 9.14
N GLU A 42 -3.46 14.31 9.40
CA GLU A 42 -2.43 14.14 10.40
C GLU A 42 -1.27 14.95 9.84
N ASP A 43 -0.89 16.01 10.55
CA ASP A 43 0.21 16.86 10.14
C ASP A 43 1.54 16.08 10.17
N GLU A 44 1.52 14.82 10.59
CA GLU A 44 2.69 13.97 10.80
C GLU A 44 2.38 12.51 10.44
N ILE A 45 3.35 11.81 9.84
CA ILE A 45 3.35 10.35 9.66
C ILE A 45 4.57 9.77 10.36
N GLY A 46 4.35 8.87 11.31
CA GLY A 46 5.40 8.11 11.98
C GLY A 46 5.88 6.92 11.15
N VAL A 47 7.18 6.86 10.86
CA VAL A 47 7.84 5.74 10.18
C VAL A 47 8.85 5.11 11.11
N TRP A 48 8.80 3.78 11.26
CA TRP A 48 9.73 3.06 12.13
C TRP A 48 11.12 2.91 11.50
N GLY A 49 12.14 3.07 12.33
CA GLY A 49 13.53 2.96 11.93
C GLY A 49 14.13 4.27 11.40
N SER A 50 15.36 4.17 10.92
CA SER A 50 16.13 5.24 10.28
C SER A 50 15.77 5.46 8.80
N GLY A 51 15.09 4.48 8.20
CA GLY A 51 14.73 4.45 6.78
C GLY A 51 15.86 4.03 5.84
N GLN A 52 17.02 3.63 6.39
CA GLN A 52 18.20 3.24 5.60
C GLN A 52 18.11 1.81 5.03
N ALA A 53 17.27 0.95 5.63
CA ALA A 53 17.06 -0.39 5.10
C ALA A 53 16.54 -0.32 3.66
N THR A 54 17.05 -1.20 2.80
CA THR A 54 16.58 -1.32 1.42
C THR A 54 15.72 -2.55 1.23
N GLN A 55 14.70 -2.42 0.39
CA GLN A 55 13.81 -3.51 0.02
C GLN A 55 13.54 -3.48 -1.48
N GLU A 56 13.26 -4.65 -2.00
CA GLU A 56 12.78 -4.85 -3.36
C GLU A 56 11.25 -4.83 -3.39
N PHE A 57 10.70 -4.09 -4.35
CA PHE A 57 9.27 -4.04 -4.63
C PHE A 57 9.04 -4.41 -6.08
N PHE A 58 8.20 -5.40 -6.31
CA PHE A 58 7.91 -5.94 -7.63
C PHE A 58 6.46 -5.64 -8.01
N TYR A 59 6.26 -4.99 -9.16
CA TYR A 59 4.93 -4.57 -9.57
C TYR A 59 4.06 -5.78 -9.93
N VAL A 60 2.78 -5.72 -9.56
CA VAL A 60 1.88 -6.89 -9.57
C VAL A 60 1.63 -7.46 -10.97
N GLU A 61 1.59 -6.62 -12.01
CA GLU A 61 1.41 -7.11 -13.39
C GLU A 61 2.65 -7.85 -13.88
N ASP A 62 3.85 -7.30 -13.62
CA ASP A 62 5.11 -7.97 -13.95
C ASP A 62 5.24 -9.29 -13.17
N ALA A 63 4.80 -9.31 -11.91
CA ALA A 63 4.79 -10.52 -11.09
C ALA A 63 3.83 -11.58 -11.62
N ALA A 64 2.62 -11.19 -12.01
CA ALA A 64 1.63 -12.09 -12.57
C ALA A 64 2.14 -12.72 -13.89
N GLU A 65 2.68 -11.90 -14.79
CA GLU A 65 3.26 -12.35 -16.05
C GLU A 65 4.41 -13.35 -15.80
N ALA A 66 5.31 -13.01 -14.89
CA ALA A 66 6.44 -13.87 -14.57
C ALA A 66 6.03 -15.21 -13.94
N ILE A 67 5.00 -15.22 -13.08
CA ILE A 67 4.45 -16.45 -12.48
C ILE A 67 3.83 -17.34 -13.56
N VAL A 68 3.04 -16.76 -14.48
CA VAL A 68 2.42 -17.51 -15.58
C VAL A 68 3.50 -18.12 -16.48
N LEU A 69 4.48 -17.32 -16.91
CA LEU A 69 5.59 -17.79 -17.74
C LEU A 69 6.43 -18.87 -17.05
N ALA A 70 6.69 -18.73 -15.75
CA ALA A 70 7.39 -19.74 -14.97
C ALA A 70 6.58 -21.04 -14.89
N ALA A 71 5.26 -20.97 -14.66
CA ALA A 71 4.39 -22.15 -14.63
C ALA A 71 4.30 -22.86 -15.99
N GLU A 72 4.37 -22.12 -17.10
CA GLU A 72 4.34 -22.69 -18.45
C GLU A 72 5.67 -23.35 -18.86
N ARG A 73 6.80 -22.80 -18.41
CA ARG A 73 8.11 -23.10 -18.99
C ARG A 73 9.08 -23.77 -18.05
N TYR A 74 8.88 -23.68 -16.73
CA TYR A 74 9.81 -24.21 -15.76
C TYR A 74 9.41 -25.60 -15.28
N ASN A 75 10.29 -26.57 -15.49
CA ASN A 75 10.06 -27.97 -15.15
C ASN A 75 11.23 -28.60 -14.36
N GLU A 76 12.07 -27.77 -13.74
CA GLU A 76 13.16 -28.25 -12.88
C GLU A 76 12.74 -28.24 -11.41
N ALA A 77 13.46 -29.00 -10.59
CA ALA A 77 13.15 -29.13 -9.16
C ALA A 77 13.66 -27.97 -8.30
N ASP A 78 14.64 -27.21 -8.80
CA ASP A 78 15.24 -26.11 -8.05
C ASP A 78 14.29 -24.91 -7.93
N PRO A 79 14.35 -24.11 -6.87
CA PRO A 79 13.59 -22.85 -6.81
C PRO A 79 14.19 -21.80 -7.76
N VAL A 80 13.34 -20.90 -8.25
CA VAL A 80 13.72 -19.72 -9.03
C VAL A 80 13.15 -18.47 -8.36
N ASN A 81 14.01 -17.49 -8.10
CA ASN A 81 13.57 -16.19 -7.61
C ASN A 81 12.97 -15.38 -8.75
N ILE A 82 11.81 -14.79 -8.52
CA ILE A 82 11.17 -13.83 -9.42
C ILE A 82 11.02 -12.51 -8.66
N GLY A 83 11.47 -11.42 -9.26
CA GLY A 83 11.50 -10.13 -8.60
C GLY A 83 11.83 -8.98 -9.56
N ALA A 84 11.87 -7.77 -8.99
CA ALA A 84 12.26 -6.55 -9.66
C ALA A 84 13.76 -6.51 -10.02
N GLY A 85 14.61 -7.14 -9.22
CA GLY A 85 16.07 -7.11 -9.41
C GLY A 85 16.72 -5.76 -9.08
N PHE A 86 15.99 -4.84 -8.44
CA PHE A 86 16.48 -3.57 -7.92
C PHE A 86 15.83 -3.26 -6.57
N GLU A 87 16.53 -2.49 -5.75
CA GLU A 87 16.07 -2.10 -4.41
C GLU A 87 15.84 -0.59 -4.33
N ILE A 88 15.05 -0.20 -3.32
CA ILE A 88 14.86 1.19 -2.90
C ILE A 88 14.98 1.26 -1.37
N SER A 89 15.51 2.36 -0.84
CA SER A 89 15.50 2.59 0.60
C SER A 89 14.08 2.86 1.10
N ILE A 90 13.77 2.49 2.34
CA ILE A 90 12.47 2.85 2.93
C ILE A 90 12.28 4.37 2.94
N ARG A 91 13.36 5.14 3.13
CA ARG A 91 13.32 6.60 3.04
C ARG A 91 12.87 7.11 1.67
N ASP A 92 13.49 6.61 0.60
CA ASP A 92 13.15 7.05 -0.75
C ASP A 92 11.75 6.58 -1.15
N LEU A 93 11.36 5.36 -0.74
CA LEU A 93 10.01 4.86 -0.96
C LEU A 93 8.96 5.74 -0.25
N THR A 94 9.17 6.07 1.02
CA THR A 94 8.28 6.95 1.78
C THR A 94 8.16 8.31 1.09
N GLN A 95 9.28 8.89 0.65
CA GLN A 95 9.28 10.17 -0.05
C GLN A 95 8.49 10.12 -1.36
N LEU A 96 8.62 9.04 -2.14
CA LEU A 96 7.83 8.82 -3.35
C LEU A 96 6.34 8.74 -3.02
N ILE A 97 5.96 7.98 -2.00
CA ILE A 97 4.55 7.83 -1.60
C ILE A 97 3.99 9.19 -1.20
N VAL A 98 4.69 9.95 -0.35
CA VAL A 98 4.30 11.31 0.10
C VAL A 98 4.08 12.24 -1.10
N GLU A 99 5.02 12.25 -2.06
CA GLU A 99 4.91 13.01 -3.30
C GLU A 99 3.64 12.61 -4.08
N TYR A 100 3.43 11.30 -4.28
CA TYR A 100 2.29 10.81 -5.05
C TYR A 100 0.95 11.09 -4.40
N VAL A 101 0.84 10.94 -3.07
CA VAL A 101 -0.43 11.19 -2.36
C VAL A 101 -0.72 12.68 -2.15
N GLY A 102 0.26 13.55 -2.37
CA GLY A 102 0.14 14.99 -2.10
C GLY A 102 0.11 15.29 -0.60
N PHE A 103 0.87 14.54 0.20
CA PHE A 103 0.97 14.75 1.63
C PHE A 103 1.97 15.88 1.93
N HIS A 104 1.56 16.84 2.75
CA HIS A 104 2.36 18.03 3.07
C HIS A 104 2.75 18.12 4.55
N GLY A 105 2.39 17.12 5.35
CA GLY A 105 2.81 17.02 6.76
C GLY A 105 4.25 16.51 6.89
N ALA A 106 4.72 16.39 8.13
CA ALA A 106 6.05 15.91 8.47
C ALA A 106 6.13 14.36 8.43
N VAL A 107 7.27 13.84 7.98
CA VAL A 107 7.60 12.41 8.14
C VAL A 107 8.55 12.27 9.33
N LEU A 108 8.08 11.63 10.40
CA LEU A 108 8.83 11.44 11.63
C LEU A 108 9.45 10.03 11.66
N TRP A 109 10.77 9.97 11.74
CA TRP A 109 11.51 8.71 11.80
C TRP A 109 11.76 8.30 13.25
N ASP A 110 11.19 7.18 13.67
CA ASP A 110 11.38 6.60 15.00
C ASP A 110 12.57 5.63 15.01
N ALA A 111 13.77 6.19 15.19
CA ALA A 111 15.02 5.43 15.27
C ALA A 111 15.15 4.57 16.54
N ALA A 112 14.23 4.70 17.52
CA ALA A 112 14.19 3.78 18.66
C ALA A 112 13.60 2.42 18.26
N LYS A 113 12.93 2.33 17.10
CA LYS A 113 12.43 1.07 16.53
C LYS A 113 13.46 0.45 15.58
N PRO A 114 13.49 -0.89 15.48
CA PRO A 114 14.46 -1.57 14.62
C PRO A 114 14.20 -1.30 13.14
N ASP A 115 15.28 -1.10 12.38
CA ASP A 115 15.25 -1.00 10.90
C ASP A 115 14.88 -2.31 10.19
N GLY A 116 14.91 -3.44 10.92
CA GLY A 116 14.74 -4.76 10.33
C GLY A 116 16.01 -5.22 9.61
N GLN A 117 15.85 -5.95 8.51
CA GLN A 117 16.98 -6.47 7.72
C GLN A 117 17.58 -5.35 6.85
N PRO A 118 18.90 -5.10 6.88
CA PRO A 118 19.51 -3.97 6.17
C PRO A 118 19.25 -3.96 4.65
N ARG A 119 19.20 -5.15 4.02
CA ARG A 119 18.93 -5.32 2.60
C ARG A 119 18.02 -6.52 2.35
N ARG A 120 17.07 -6.38 1.43
CA ARG A 120 16.16 -7.44 0.95
C ARG A 120 15.96 -7.29 -0.55
N GLY A 121 16.95 -7.78 -1.30
CA GLY A 121 16.90 -7.92 -2.75
C GLY A 121 17.10 -9.38 -3.15
N LEU A 122 16.44 -9.78 -4.23
CA LEU A 122 16.52 -11.10 -4.83
C LEU A 122 17.56 -11.10 -5.95
N ASP A 123 18.33 -12.18 -6.05
CA ASP A 123 19.09 -12.48 -7.26
C ASP A 123 18.15 -13.09 -8.31
N THR A 124 17.87 -12.31 -9.36
CA THR A 124 16.98 -12.68 -10.48
C THR A 124 17.75 -13.17 -11.71
N SER A 125 19.08 -13.35 -11.62
CA SER A 125 19.91 -13.77 -12.76
C SER A 125 19.47 -15.11 -13.38
N ARG A 126 18.93 -16.03 -12.56
CA ARG A 126 18.40 -17.31 -13.04
C ARG A 126 17.13 -17.12 -13.88
N VAL A 127 16.14 -16.36 -13.40
CA VAL A 127 14.88 -16.18 -14.14
C VAL A 127 15.10 -15.42 -15.46
N GLU A 128 16.03 -14.47 -15.45
CA GLU A 128 16.44 -13.76 -16.65
C GLU A 128 17.06 -14.70 -17.68
N ARG A 129 18.01 -15.56 -17.26
CA ARG A 129 18.72 -16.46 -18.17
C ARG A 129 17.81 -17.55 -18.74
N GLU A 130 17.00 -18.18 -17.89
CA GLU A 130 16.20 -19.35 -18.29
C GLU A 130 14.91 -18.95 -19.03
N PHE A 131 14.34 -17.77 -18.77
CA PHE A 131 13.03 -17.38 -19.31
C PHE A 131 13.00 -16.01 -20.01
N GLY A 132 14.08 -15.23 -19.92
CA GLY A 132 14.09 -13.85 -20.40
C GLY A 132 13.21 -12.91 -19.58
N ILE A 133 12.77 -13.32 -18.38
CA ILE A 133 11.89 -12.53 -17.54
C ILE A 133 12.70 -11.41 -16.88
N LYS A 134 12.20 -10.18 -17.01
CA LYS A 134 12.69 -8.98 -16.33
C LYS A 134 11.51 -8.15 -15.90
N ALA A 135 11.68 -7.43 -14.79
CA ALA A 135 10.76 -6.36 -14.45
C ALA A 135 10.83 -5.26 -15.50
N ASN A 136 9.66 -4.90 -16.03
CA ASN A 136 9.49 -3.83 -17.00
C ASN A 136 9.05 -2.53 -16.31
N THR A 137 8.46 -2.65 -15.12
CA THR A 137 7.87 -1.55 -14.38
C THR A 137 8.84 -1.08 -13.28
N GLY A 138 9.40 0.12 -13.46
CA GLY A 138 10.21 0.77 -12.44
C GLY A 138 9.39 1.27 -11.24
N ILE A 139 10.06 1.50 -10.10
CA ILE A 139 9.40 1.84 -8.83
C ILE A 139 8.45 3.05 -8.91
N ARG A 140 8.86 4.12 -9.59
CA ARG A 140 8.05 5.34 -9.75
C ARG A 140 6.75 5.05 -10.49
N GLU A 141 6.83 4.33 -11.61
CA GLU A 141 5.66 3.99 -12.40
C GLU A 141 4.73 3.01 -11.66
N GLY A 142 5.30 1.99 -11.02
CA GLY A 142 4.53 1.04 -10.21
C GLY A 142 3.78 1.72 -9.06
N GLN A 143 4.44 2.64 -8.35
CA GLN A 143 3.82 3.43 -7.27
C GLN A 143 2.72 4.34 -7.79
N ARG A 144 2.95 5.08 -8.89
CA ARG A 144 1.94 5.92 -9.52
C ARG A 144 0.69 5.13 -9.91
N ARG A 145 0.85 4.01 -10.62
CA ARG A 145 -0.27 3.14 -11.02
C ARG A 145 -1.03 2.60 -9.82
N THR A 146 -0.31 2.19 -8.78
CA THR A 146 -0.91 1.68 -7.53
C THR A 146 -1.71 2.76 -6.81
N ALA A 147 -1.17 3.99 -6.72
CA ALA A 147 -1.86 5.12 -6.11
C ALA A 147 -3.13 5.52 -6.89
N ASP A 148 -3.05 5.55 -8.22
CA ASP A 148 -4.19 5.86 -9.09
C ASP A 148 -5.29 4.79 -8.97
N TRP A 149 -4.91 3.50 -8.94
CA TRP A 149 -5.83 2.40 -8.68
C TRP A 149 -6.52 2.55 -7.31
N TYR A 150 -5.75 2.84 -6.25
CA TYR A 150 -6.28 2.98 -4.89
C TYR A 150 -7.31 4.12 -4.79
N ARG A 151 -7.02 5.28 -5.39
CA ARG A 151 -7.99 6.39 -5.50
C ARG A 151 -9.27 5.98 -6.21
N GLY A 152 -9.13 5.24 -7.32
CA GLY A 152 -10.25 4.72 -8.07
C GLY A 152 -11.12 3.74 -7.28
N GLN A 153 -10.53 2.91 -6.41
CA GLN A 153 -11.29 1.98 -5.55
C GLN A 153 -12.07 2.69 -4.45
N ARG A 154 -11.51 3.72 -3.80
CA ARG A 154 -12.21 4.53 -2.80
C ARG A 154 -13.47 5.19 -3.38
N GLN A 155 -13.39 5.70 -4.60
CA GLN A 155 -14.55 6.30 -5.28
C GLN A 155 -15.65 5.29 -5.62
N ARG A 156 -15.31 4.00 -5.72
CA ARG A 156 -16.23 2.90 -6.02
C ARG A 156 -16.78 2.21 -4.76
N GLY A 157 -16.29 2.55 -3.58
CA GLY A 157 -16.71 1.94 -2.30
C GLY A 157 -16.29 0.47 -2.13
N THR A 158 -15.28 0.02 -2.88
CA THR A 158 -14.83 -1.39 -2.88
C THR A 158 -13.73 -1.68 -1.85
N VAL A 159 -13.13 -0.63 -1.25
CA VAL A 159 -12.06 -0.69 -0.23
C VAL A 159 -12.21 0.51 0.71
#